data_AF-A0A661PM84-F1
#
_entry.id   AF-A0A661PM84-F1
#
_cell.length_a   1.000
_cell.length_b   1.000
_cell.length_c   1.000
_cell.angle_alpha   90.00
_cell.angle_beta   90.00
_cell.angle_gamma   90.00
#
_symmetry.space_group_name_H-M   'P 1'
#
loop_
_entity.id
_entity.type
_entity.pdbx_description
1 polymer ?
#
loop_
_entity_poly.entity_id
_entity_poly.type
_entity_poly.pdbx_seq_one_letter_code
_entity_poly.pdbx_strand_id
1 'polypeptide(L)' 'VSAAAASPPAPLLEQLAPGGIMLLPLVEEDGQRLYKITVDEAGKYSRQALISCNFVKLVGKYGGS' A
#
# COMPACT_ATOMS: atom_id res chain seq x y z
N VAL A 1 -9.80 5.31 7.67
CA VAL A 1 -8.96 6.44 7.19
C VAL A 1 -7.61 5.85 6.79
N SER A 2 -7.18 5.98 5.53
CA SER A 2 -5.84 5.58 5.09
C SER A 2 -5.05 6.83 4.70
N ALA A 3 -3.72 6.77 4.77
CA ALA A 3 -2.84 7.87 4.43
C ALA A 3 -1.67 7.35 3.59
N ALA A 4 -1.04 8.23 2.81
CA ALA A 4 -0.01 7.83 1.86
C ALA A 4 1.29 7.41 2.55
N ALA A 5 1.84 6.26 2.13
CA ALA A 5 3.09 5.70 2.63
C ALA A 5 4.15 5.62 1.51
N ALA A 6 5.44 5.62 1.85
CA ALA A 6 6.51 5.44 0.87
C ALA A 6 6.63 3.98 0.39
N SER A 7 6.27 3.05 1.26
CA SER A 7 6.22 1.61 0.97
C SER A 7 5.09 0.97 1.77
N PRO A 8 4.58 -0.21 1.34
CA PRO A 8 3.60 -0.95 2.13
C PRO A 8 4.20 -1.35 3.48
N PRO A 9 3.50 -1.13 4.60
CA PRO A 9 4.01 -1.54 5.92
C PRO A 9 4.14 -3.07 5.99
N ALA A 10 5.34 -3.58 6.26
CA ALA A 10 5.62 -5.02 6.34
C ALA A 10 4.65 -5.78 7.29
N PRO A 11 4.30 -5.27 8.50
CA PRO A 11 3.36 -5.97 9.37
C PRO A 11 1.95 -6.12 8.78
N LEU A 12 1.51 -5.19 7.93
CA LEU A 12 0.20 -5.28 7.29
C LEU A 12 0.23 -6.24 6.10
N LEU A 13 1.38 -6.36 5.42
CA LEU A 13 1.57 -7.36 4.37
C LEU A 13 1.61 -8.77 4.95
N GLU A 14 2.29 -8.98 6.07
CA GLU A 14 2.36 -10.27 6.77
C GLU A 14 0.99 -10.72 7.33
N GLN A 15 0.07 -9.78 7.54
CA GLN A 15 -1.30 -10.06 7.97
C GLN A 15 -2.25 -10.40 6.81
N LEU A 16 -1.81 -10.32 5.54
CA LEU A 16 -2.65 -10.71 4.41
C LEU A 16 -2.75 -12.24 4.30
N ALA A 17 -3.96 -12.76 4.44
CA ALA A 17 -4.27 -14.12 4.04
C ALA A 17 -4.15 -14.29 2.51
N PRO A 18 -3.92 -15.51 2.00
CA PRO A 18 -4.06 -15.81 0.58
C PRO A 18 -5.40 -15.35 0.00
N GLY A 19 -5.37 -14.74 -1.18
CA GLY A 19 -6.53 -14.09 -1.79
C GLY A 19 -6.93 -12.74 -1.15
N GLY A 20 -6.28 -12.35 -0.05
CA GLY A 20 -6.46 -11.06 0.60
C GLY A 20 -6.08 -9.90 -0.31
N ILE A 21 -6.79 -8.79 -0.15
CA ILE A 21 -6.59 -7.58 -0.95
C ILE A 21 -6.23 -6.43 0.00
N MET A 22 -5.07 -5.82 -0.23
CA MET A 22 -4.69 -4.55 0.38
C MET A 22 -4.81 -3.44 -0.66
N LEU A 23 -5.48 -2.36 -0.29
CA LEU A 23 -5.48 -1.12 -1.05
C LEU A 23 -4.76 -0.04 -0.23
N LEU A 24 -3.73 0.57 -0.81
CA LEU A 24 -3.00 1.65 -0.16
C LEU A 24 -2.48 2.69 -1.15
N PRO A 25 -2.54 3.98 -0.81
CA PRO A 25 -1.89 5.03 -1.56
C PRO A 25 -0.38 4.99 -1.29
N LEU A 26 0.42 4.98 -2.35
CA LEU A 26 1.88 5.08 -2.28
C LEU A 26 2.35 6.38 -2.95
N VAL A 27 3.36 7.01 -2.36
CA VAL A 27 4.01 8.19 -2.94
C VAL A 27 4.90 7.75 -4.11
N GLU A 28 4.81 8.46 -5.22
CA GLU A 28 5.62 8.28 -6.43
C GLU A 28 6.28 9.61 -6.83
N GLU A 29 7.17 9.58 -7.82
CA GLU A 29 7.86 10.79 -8.31
C GLU A 29 6.89 11.88 -8.79
N ASP A 30 5.74 11.50 -9.35
CA ASP A 30 4.74 12.40 -9.93
C ASP A 30 3.51 12.67 -9.03
N GLY A 31 3.51 12.18 -7.78
CA GLY A 31 2.40 12.37 -6.85
C GLY A 31 2.11 11.15 -5.98
N GLN A 32 0.85 10.72 -5.93
CA GLN A 32 0.47 9.51 -5.22
C GLN A 32 -0.39 8.61 -6.11
N ARG A 33 -0.24 7.30 -5.93
CA ARG A 33 -1.00 6.31 -6.70
C ARG A 33 -1.57 5.25 -5.78
N LEU A 34 -2.83 4.90 -6.00
CA LEU A 34 -3.49 3.82 -5.29
C LEU A 34 -3.02 2.50 -5.87
N TYR A 35 -2.56 1.62 -4.98
CA TYR A 35 -2.08 0.30 -5.33
C TYR A 35 -2.97 -0.78 -4.74
N LYS A 36 -3.19 -1.82 -5.54
CA LYS A 36 -3.72 -3.10 -5.08
C LYS A 36 -2.58 -4.06 -4.86
N ILE A 37 -2.48 -4.60 -3.66
CA ILE A 37 -1.57 -5.70 -3.33
C ILE A 37 -2.39 -6.93 -3.03
N THR A 38 -2.01 -8.06 -3.62
CA THR A 38 -2.60 -9.37 -3.33
C THR A 38 -1.51 -10.38 -2.98
N VAL A 39 -1.90 -11.37 -2.20
CA VAL A 39 -1.07 -12.55 -1.87
C VAL A 39 -1.72 -13.76 -2.50
N ASP A 40 -0.97 -14.54 -3.27
CA ASP A 40 -1.46 -15.81 -3.80
C ASP A 40 -1.39 -16.95 -2.76
N GLU A 41 -1.87 -18.14 -3.11
CA GLU A 41 -1.84 -19.31 -2.23
C GLU A 41 -0.42 -19.78 -1.87
N ALA A 42 0.59 -19.39 -2.65
CA ALA A 42 1.99 -19.67 -2.37
C ALA A 42 2.65 -18.59 -1.49
N GLY A 43 1.90 -17.58 -1.04
CA GLY A 43 2.43 -16.47 -0.24
C GLY A 43 3.18 -15.42 -1.06
N LYS A 44 3.07 -15.45 -2.40
CA LYS A 44 3.75 -14.48 -3.27
C LYS A 44 2.90 -13.22 -3.42
N TYR A 45 3.57 -12.08 -3.24
CA TYR A 45 2.95 -10.77 -3.40
C TYR A 45 2.88 -10.36 -4.87
N SER A 46 1.76 -9.77 -5.27
CA SER A 46 1.60 -9.05 -6.54
C SER A 46 1.13 -7.62 -6.27
N ARG A 47 1.60 -6.67 -7.09
CA ARG A 47 1.24 -5.24 -6.97
C ARG A 47 0.71 -4.75 -8.31
N GLN A 48 -0.45 -4.09 -8.27
CA GLN A 48 -1.10 -3.47 -9.42
C GLN A 48 -1.36 -1.98 -9.14
N ALA A 49 -0.86 -1.11 -10.02
CA ALA A 49 -1.21 0.31 -10.01
C ALA A 49 -2.66 0.49 -10.49
N LEU A 50 -3.45 1.27 -9.77
CA LEU A 50 -4.84 1.56 -10.13
C LEU A 50 -5.01 2.95 -10.71
N ILE A 51 -5.05 3.97 -9.84
CA ILE A 51 -5.33 5.37 -10.20
C ILE A 51 -4.45 6.33 -9.42
N SER A 52 -4.16 7.50 -9.98
CA SER A 52 -3.59 8.62 -9.24
C SER A 52 -4.58 9.09 -8.15
N CYS A 53 -4.07 9.52 -7.00
CA CYS A 53 -4.89 9.93 -5.86
C CYS A 53 -4.24 11.06 -5.06
N ASN A 54 -4.99 11.69 -4.14
CA ASN A 54 -4.50 12.75 -3.26
C ASN A 54 -4.97 12.48 -1.81
N PHE A 55 -4.34 11.49 -1.17
CA PHE A 55 -4.52 11.23 0.25
C PHE A 55 -3.59 12.10 1.09
N VAL A 56 -3.99 12.42 2.32
CA VAL A 56 -3.10 13.04 3.30
C VAL A 56 -1.87 12.16 3.52
N LYS A 57 -0.70 12.77 3.77
CA LYS A 57 0.49 12.02 4.17
C LYS A 57 0.20 11.28 5.48
N LEU A 58 0.66 10.03 5.59
CA LEU A 58 0.62 9.33 6.87
C LEU A 58 1.57 10.08 7.83
N VAL A 59 1.07 10.56 8.96
CA VAL A 59 1.89 11.17 10.02
C VAL A 59 1.94 10.17 11.17
N GLY A 60 3.10 9.56 11.44
CA GLY A 60 3.29 8.51 12.47
C GLY A 60 4.56 7.69 12.24
N LYS A 61 4.83 6.67 13.09
CA LYS A 61 6.09 5.87 13.09
C LYS A 61 6.52 5.26 11.74
N TYR A 62 5.60 5.17 10.77
CA TYR A 62 5.81 4.66 9.41
C TYR A 62 5.46 5.65 8.29
N GLY A 63 5.19 6.91 8.66
CA GLY A 63 4.85 7.99 7.76
C GLY A 63 5.97 9.03 7.78
N GLY A 64 6.44 9.42 6.60
CA GLY A 64 7.57 10.35 6.46
C GLY A 64 7.30 11.69 7.14
N SER A 65 8.35 12.24 7.75
CA SER A 65 8.40 13.58 8.36
C SER A 65 7.96 14.69 7.41
#